data_AF-A0A6L9IHU1-F1
#
_entry.id   AF-A0A6L9IHU1-F1
#
_cell.length_a   1.000
_cell.length_b   1.000
_cell.length_c   1.000
_cell.angle_alpha   90.00
_cell.angle_beta   90.00
_cell.angle_gamma   90.00
#
_symmetry.space_group_name_H-M   'P 1'
#
loop_
_entity.id
_entity.type
_entity.pdbx_description
1 polymer ?
#
loop_
_entity_poly.entity_id
_entity_poly.type
_entity_poly.pdbx_seq_one_letter_code
_entity_poly.pdbx_strand_id
1 'polypeptide(L)'
;MTTVLARLKAETRPQHDHLETNPFSVAIMNQTITRAQYRTMLARFYGFYAPLEPMLDHFDLSAVGIDFADRRKSHLLAADLRSLEMSLQGLMALPHCRELPQIGTLPRALGVLYVLEGATLGGQVISRQLKARHNLTPECGVAFFNSYGDQVGPRWKQFTGAVSAYSTAHPEHDDQLVAAAAQTFDCFANWLMPLPLHPASLV
;
A
#
# COMPACT_ATOMS: atom_id res chain seq x y z
N MET A 1 -24.89 17.09 -2.72
CA MET A 1 -24.08 16.23 -3.61
C MET A 1 -22.96 15.62 -2.79
N THR A 2 -22.79 14.30 -2.85
CA THR A 2 -21.70 13.59 -2.14
C THR A 2 -20.41 13.79 -2.91
N THR A 3 -19.30 14.11 -2.24
CA THR A 3 -18.00 14.30 -2.90
C THR A 3 -17.36 12.95 -3.27
N VAL A 4 -16.49 12.91 -4.29
CA VAL A 4 -15.76 11.68 -4.66
C VAL A 4 -14.97 11.07 -3.49
N LEU A 5 -14.41 11.91 -2.60
CA LEU A 5 -13.68 11.42 -1.42
C LEU A 5 -14.60 10.75 -0.40
N ALA A 6 -15.83 11.26 -0.24
CA ALA A 6 -16.83 10.62 0.61
C ALA A 6 -17.29 9.29 0.00
N ARG A 7 -17.46 9.24 -1.33
CA ARG A 7 -17.74 8.01 -2.08
C ARG A 7 -16.64 6.97 -1.93
N LEU A 8 -15.38 7.32 -2.21
CA LEU A 8 -14.21 6.48 -1.98
C LEU A 8 -14.22 5.88 -0.57
N LYS A 9 -14.37 6.71 0.47
CA LYS A 9 -14.36 6.24 1.86
C LYS A 9 -15.51 5.29 2.21
N ALA A 10 -16.70 5.53 1.67
CA ALA A 10 -17.91 4.77 1.98
C ALA A 10 -18.03 3.50 1.14
N GLU A 11 -17.83 3.60 -0.17
CA GLU A 11 -18.02 2.52 -1.13
C GLU A 11 -16.88 1.51 -1.11
N THR A 12 -15.65 1.89 -0.69
CA THR A 12 -14.54 0.93 -0.50
C THR A 12 -14.41 0.43 0.94
N ARG A 13 -15.34 0.80 1.84
CA ARG A 13 -15.31 0.37 3.25
C ARG A 13 -15.32 -1.16 3.38
N PRO A 14 -16.20 -1.91 2.70
CA PRO A 14 -16.23 -3.37 2.84
C PRO A 14 -14.90 -4.03 2.44
N GLN A 15 -14.28 -3.59 1.34
CA GLN A 15 -13.02 -4.14 0.85
C GLN A 15 -11.84 -3.76 1.76
N HIS A 16 -11.83 -2.52 2.29
CA HIS A 16 -10.85 -2.11 3.30
C HIS A 16 -10.95 -2.97 4.56
N ASP A 17 -12.16 -3.14 5.11
CA ASP A 17 -12.37 -3.91 6.32
C ASP A 17 -12.05 -5.39 6.10
N HIS A 18 -12.37 -5.94 4.91
CA HIS A 18 -11.95 -7.29 4.54
C HIS A 18 -10.43 -7.43 4.47
N LEU A 19 -9.72 -6.48 3.85
CA LEU A 19 -8.26 -6.48 3.81
C LEU A 19 -7.68 -6.48 5.22
N GLU A 20 -8.25 -5.75 6.18
CA GLU A 20 -7.78 -5.71 7.58
C GLU A 20 -7.96 -7.03 8.34
N THR A 21 -8.78 -7.96 7.84
CA THR A 21 -8.92 -9.31 8.42
C THR A 21 -7.75 -10.24 8.11
N ASN A 22 -6.79 -9.82 7.27
CA ASN A 22 -5.66 -10.67 6.92
C ASN A 22 -4.81 -11.03 8.18
N PRO A 23 -4.14 -12.21 8.19
CA PRO A 23 -3.43 -12.68 9.38
C PRO A 23 -2.33 -11.76 9.89
N PHE A 24 -1.69 -10.96 9.01
CA PHE A 24 -0.65 -10.03 9.42
C PHE A 24 -1.23 -8.80 10.14
N SER A 25 -2.31 -8.22 9.61
CA SER A 25 -3.02 -7.11 10.25
C SER A 25 -3.56 -7.53 11.62
N VAL A 26 -4.16 -8.71 11.72
CA VAL A 26 -4.63 -9.26 13.02
C VAL A 26 -3.47 -9.42 14.00
N ALA A 27 -2.33 -9.97 13.56
CA ALA A 27 -1.14 -10.14 14.41
C ALA A 27 -0.49 -8.81 14.81
N ILE A 28 -0.54 -7.79 13.97
CA ILE A 28 -0.12 -6.43 14.32
C ILE A 28 -1.06 -5.88 15.39
N MET A 29 -2.37 -5.86 15.16
CA MET A 29 -3.32 -5.26 16.12
C MET A 29 -3.30 -5.95 17.49
N ASN A 30 -3.17 -7.29 17.51
CA ASN A 30 -3.07 -8.06 18.74
C ASN A 30 -1.68 -8.02 19.39
N GLN A 31 -0.72 -7.34 18.76
CA GLN A 31 0.67 -7.30 19.21
C GLN A 31 1.22 -8.71 19.40
N THR A 32 1.09 -9.57 18.38
CA THR A 32 1.62 -10.95 18.40
C THR A 32 2.52 -11.24 17.21
N ILE A 33 2.64 -10.31 16.26
CA ILE A 33 3.48 -10.50 15.07
C ILE A 33 4.93 -10.80 15.47
N THR A 34 5.47 -11.90 14.95
CA THR A 34 6.89 -12.27 15.09
C THR A 34 7.73 -11.60 14.01
N ARG A 35 9.06 -11.51 14.21
CA ARG A 35 9.98 -10.96 13.19
C ARG A 35 9.92 -11.74 11.86
N ALA A 36 9.74 -13.07 11.92
CA ALA A 36 9.58 -13.91 10.73
C ALA A 36 8.27 -13.60 9.98
N GLN A 37 7.14 -13.52 10.68
CA GLN A 37 5.86 -13.13 10.08
C GLN A 37 5.91 -11.71 9.51
N TYR A 38 6.58 -10.79 10.20
CA TYR A 38 6.79 -9.42 9.72
C TYR A 38 7.59 -9.37 8.41
N ARG A 39 8.69 -10.12 8.33
CA ARG A 39 9.47 -10.25 7.08
C ARG A 39 8.62 -10.84 5.95
N THR A 40 7.80 -11.85 6.23
CA THR A 40 6.86 -12.42 5.24
C THR A 40 5.83 -11.39 4.79
N MET A 41 5.28 -10.59 5.71
CA MET A 41 4.34 -9.52 5.38
C MET A 41 4.99 -8.50 4.44
N LEU A 42 6.18 -8.01 4.76
CA LEU A 42 6.92 -7.07 3.92
C LEU A 42 7.24 -7.65 2.54
N ALA A 43 7.58 -8.94 2.47
CA ALA A 43 7.81 -9.63 1.19
C ALA A 43 6.55 -9.68 0.32
N ARG A 44 5.39 -9.90 0.94
CA ARG A 44 4.09 -9.86 0.24
C ARG A 44 3.74 -8.44 -0.20
N PHE A 45 3.98 -7.44 0.65
CA PHE A 45 3.77 -6.03 0.28
C PHE A 45 4.69 -5.66 -0.89
N TYR A 46 5.97 -6.04 -0.84
CA TYR A 46 6.90 -5.84 -1.95
C TYR A 46 6.39 -6.48 -3.23
N GLY A 47 5.97 -7.74 -3.18
CA GLY A 47 5.42 -8.46 -4.33
C GLY A 47 4.16 -7.84 -4.93
N PHE A 48 3.42 -7.01 -4.19
CA PHE A 48 2.27 -6.26 -4.70
C PHE A 48 2.69 -4.89 -5.26
N TYR A 49 3.47 -4.12 -4.51
CA TYR A 49 3.87 -2.76 -4.87
C TYR A 49 4.87 -2.73 -6.04
N ALA A 50 5.86 -3.62 -6.05
CA ALA A 50 6.94 -3.62 -7.04
C ALA A 50 6.45 -3.74 -8.50
N PRO A 51 5.49 -4.62 -8.85
CA PRO A 51 4.93 -4.64 -10.20
C PRO A 51 3.85 -3.56 -10.45
N LEU A 52 3.17 -3.08 -9.39
CA LEU A 52 2.08 -2.10 -9.51
C LEU A 52 2.59 -0.67 -9.77
N GLU A 53 3.63 -0.23 -9.06
CA GLU A 53 4.14 1.14 -9.19
C GLU A 53 4.59 1.49 -10.63
N PRO A 54 5.31 0.62 -11.37
CA PRO A 54 5.63 0.88 -12.78
C PRO A 54 4.42 1.05 -13.69
N MET A 55 3.28 0.43 -13.37
CA MET A 55 2.05 0.63 -14.14
C MET A 55 1.53 2.07 -14.00
N LEU A 56 1.73 2.70 -12.84
CA LEU A 56 1.31 4.08 -12.57
C LEU A 56 2.15 5.12 -13.32
N ASP A 57 3.39 4.79 -13.70
CA ASP A 57 4.27 5.68 -14.50
C ASP A 57 3.75 5.97 -15.91
N HIS A 58 2.83 5.15 -16.40
CA HIS A 58 2.24 5.33 -17.73
C HIS A 58 1.23 6.48 -17.78
N PHE A 59 0.92 7.09 -16.64
CA PHE A 59 -0.05 8.17 -16.51
C PHE A 59 0.63 9.47 -16.10
N ASP A 60 0.25 10.57 -16.74
CA ASP A 60 0.72 11.91 -16.37
C ASP A 60 0.02 12.39 -15.09
N LEU A 61 0.48 11.89 -13.95
CA LEU A 61 0.01 12.30 -12.62
C LEU A 61 0.43 13.73 -12.29
N SER A 62 1.46 14.26 -12.96
CA SER A 62 1.90 15.64 -12.79
C SER A 62 0.87 16.64 -13.32
N ALA A 63 0.12 16.28 -14.36
CA ALA A 63 -1.00 17.08 -14.88
C ALA A 63 -2.11 17.35 -13.85
N VAL A 64 -2.20 16.52 -12.79
CA VAL A 64 -3.14 16.69 -11.67
C VAL A 64 -2.43 17.09 -10.37
N GLY A 65 -1.17 17.54 -10.45
CA GLY A 65 -0.41 18.02 -9.30
C GLY A 65 0.11 16.93 -8.36
N ILE A 66 0.24 15.69 -8.85
CA ILE A 66 0.77 14.55 -8.10
C ILE A 66 2.15 14.20 -8.65
N ASP A 67 3.19 14.48 -7.87
CA ASP A 67 4.51 13.89 -8.10
C ASP A 67 4.52 12.46 -7.58
N PHE A 68 4.57 11.49 -8.50
CA PHE A 68 4.56 10.07 -8.16
C PHE A 68 5.93 9.51 -7.81
N ALA A 69 7.02 10.09 -8.33
CA ALA A 69 8.37 9.61 -8.05
C ALA A 69 8.64 9.62 -6.53
N ASP A 70 8.21 10.70 -5.89
CA ASP A 70 8.30 10.90 -4.45
C ASP A 70 7.30 10.07 -3.62
N ARG A 71 6.35 9.38 -4.26
CA ARG A 71 5.30 8.57 -3.59
C ARG A 71 5.52 7.07 -3.70
N ARG A 72 6.57 6.64 -4.38
CA ARG A 72 6.94 5.22 -4.46
C ARG A 72 7.37 4.68 -3.10
N LYS A 73 7.02 3.43 -2.83
CA LYS A 73 7.23 2.74 -1.55
C LYS A 73 7.87 1.36 -1.75
N SER A 74 7.88 0.81 -2.97
CA SER A 74 8.56 -0.46 -3.28
C SER A 74 10.04 -0.46 -2.87
N HIS A 75 10.75 0.66 -3.06
CA HIS A 75 12.14 0.79 -2.65
C HIS A 75 12.33 0.79 -1.11
N LEU A 76 11.36 1.31 -0.36
CA LEU A 76 11.35 1.28 1.10
C LEU A 76 11.14 -0.15 1.61
N LEU A 77 10.22 -0.90 0.97
CA LEU A 77 10.02 -2.32 1.26
C LEU A 77 11.28 -3.15 0.99
N ALA A 78 11.98 -2.89 -0.12
CA ALA A 78 13.25 -3.53 -0.41
C ALA A 78 14.35 -3.17 0.61
N ALA A 79 14.39 -1.92 1.08
CA ALA A 79 15.30 -1.51 2.14
C ALA A 79 15.01 -2.24 3.46
N ASP A 80 13.74 -2.30 3.85
CA ASP A 80 13.32 -3.01 5.07
C ASP A 80 13.65 -4.49 5.01
N LEU A 81 13.35 -5.17 3.90
CA LEU A 81 13.67 -6.58 3.71
C LEU A 81 15.17 -6.85 3.81
N ARG A 82 16.02 -6.00 3.25
CA ARG A 82 17.48 -6.11 3.38
C ARG A 82 17.95 -5.92 4.83
N SER A 83 17.38 -4.96 5.56
CA SER A 83 17.68 -4.77 6.99
C SER A 83 17.23 -5.97 7.85
N LEU A 84 16.27 -6.74 7.36
CA LEU A 84 15.79 -8.00 7.94
C LEU A 84 16.49 -9.24 7.35
N GLU A 85 17.74 -9.05 6.89
CA GLU A 85 18.66 -10.09 6.45
C GLU A 85 18.21 -10.86 5.19
N MET A 86 17.32 -10.27 4.37
CA MET A 86 17.04 -10.82 3.05
C MET A 86 18.21 -10.51 2.10
N SER A 87 18.78 -11.56 1.51
CA SER A 87 19.82 -11.41 0.49
C SER A 87 19.27 -10.80 -0.80
N LEU A 88 20.14 -10.23 -1.63
CA LEU A 88 19.76 -9.72 -2.95
C LEU A 88 19.12 -10.82 -3.81
N GLN A 89 19.67 -12.04 -3.78
CA GLN A 89 19.11 -13.19 -4.48
C GLN A 89 17.71 -13.55 -3.96
N GLY A 90 17.51 -13.51 -2.64
CA GLY A 90 16.21 -13.73 -2.03
C GLY A 90 15.19 -12.68 -2.43
N LEU A 91 15.59 -11.40 -2.49
CA LEU A 91 14.74 -10.30 -2.94
C LEU A 91 14.32 -10.47 -4.41
N MET A 92 15.26 -10.80 -5.30
CA MET A 92 14.98 -11.05 -6.72
C MET A 92 14.10 -12.29 -6.96
N ALA A 93 14.12 -13.25 -6.05
CA ALA A 93 13.32 -14.46 -6.11
C ALA A 93 11.91 -14.30 -5.51
N LEU A 94 11.57 -13.14 -4.94
CA LEU A 94 10.26 -12.92 -4.35
C LEU A 94 9.16 -13.01 -5.42
N PRO A 95 8.04 -13.72 -5.12
CA PRO A 95 6.94 -13.79 -6.05
C PRO A 95 6.26 -12.42 -6.15
N HIS A 96 5.96 -12.01 -7.39
CA HIS A 96 5.17 -10.82 -7.67
C HIS A 96 3.70 -11.18 -7.91
N CYS A 97 2.80 -10.33 -7.45
CA CYS A 97 1.38 -10.44 -7.72
C CYS A 97 1.14 -10.31 -9.23
N ARG A 98 0.43 -11.28 -9.82
CA ARG A 98 0.05 -11.27 -11.24
C ARG A 98 -1.34 -10.71 -11.48
N GLU A 99 -2.16 -10.66 -10.44
CA GLU A 99 -3.55 -10.19 -10.47
C GLU A 99 -3.62 -8.78 -9.88
N LEU A 100 -3.18 -7.80 -10.66
CA LEU A 100 -3.17 -6.39 -10.29
C LEU A 100 -4.45 -5.68 -10.76
N PRO A 101 -4.84 -4.55 -10.13
CA PRO A 101 -5.99 -3.77 -10.60
C PRO A 101 -5.75 -3.30 -12.05
N GLN A 102 -6.80 -3.25 -12.84
CA GLN A 102 -6.71 -2.73 -14.20
C GLN A 102 -6.51 -1.22 -14.14
N ILE A 103 -5.38 -0.72 -14.64
CA ILE A 103 -5.10 0.71 -14.75
C ILE A 103 -5.09 1.07 -16.24
N GLY A 104 -6.25 1.44 -16.78
CA GLY A 104 -6.42 1.77 -18.19
C GLY A 104 -6.60 3.27 -18.48
N THR A 105 -6.82 4.07 -17.44
CA THR A 105 -7.14 5.49 -17.54
C THR A 105 -6.60 6.24 -16.31
N LEU A 106 -6.37 7.55 -16.46
CA LEU A 106 -5.94 8.42 -15.36
C LEU A 106 -6.84 8.33 -14.09
N PRO A 107 -8.18 8.37 -14.16
CA PRO A 107 -9.00 8.25 -12.95
C PRO A 107 -8.84 6.90 -12.26
N ARG A 108 -8.58 5.83 -13.01
CA ARG A 108 -8.27 4.52 -12.41
C ARG A 108 -6.93 4.55 -11.69
N ALA A 109 -5.91 5.20 -12.25
CA ALA A 109 -4.63 5.41 -11.57
C ALA A 109 -4.79 6.19 -10.26
N LEU A 110 -5.64 7.23 -10.24
CA LEU A 110 -5.98 7.96 -9.00
C LEU A 110 -6.68 7.08 -7.96
N GLY A 111 -7.57 6.19 -8.41
CA GLY A 111 -8.20 5.19 -7.54
C GLY A 111 -7.20 4.23 -6.90
N VAL A 112 -6.24 3.72 -7.69
CA VAL A 112 -5.14 2.89 -7.15
C VAL A 112 -4.32 3.68 -6.13
N LEU A 113 -3.90 4.91 -6.47
CA LEU A 113 -3.12 5.75 -5.58
C LEU A 113 -3.84 6.08 -4.28
N TYR A 114 -5.17 6.22 -4.29
CA TYR A 114 -5.95 6.45 -3.08
C TYR A 114 -5.72 5.33 -2.05
N VAL A 115 -5.64 4.08 -2.50
CA VAL A 115 -5.36 2.94 -1.63
C VAL A 115 -3.90 2.96 -1.14
N LEU A 116 -2.93 3.20 -2.02
CA LEU A 116 -1.51 3.20 -1.66
C LEU A 116 -1.13 4.36 -0.73
N GLU A 117 -1.71 5.54 -0.94
CA GLU A 117 -1.51 6.71 -0.08
C GLU A 117 -2.24 6.53 1.25
N GLY A 118 -3.46 5.97 1.21
CA GLY A 118 -4.26 5.69 2.42
C GLY A 118 -3.57 4.71 3.36
N ALA A 119 -2.85 3.71 2.83
CA ALA A 119 -2.08 2.75 3.61
C ALA A 119 -0.99 3.39 4.50
N THR A 120 -0.55 4.62 4.22
CA THR A 120 0.46 5.32 5.02
C THR A 120 -0.10 5.92 6.31
N LEU A 121 -1.42 6.12 6.41
CA LEU A 121 -2.06 6.84 7.53
C LEU A 121 -1.91 6.09 8.86
N GLY A 122 -1.94 4.76 8.83
CA GLY A 122 -1.75 3.91 10.01
C GLY A 122 -0.29 3.65 10.39
N GLY A 123 0.66 4.09 9.55
CA GLY A 123 2.07 3.71 9.65
C GLY A 123 2.76 4.12 10.95
N GLN A 124 2.39 5.25 11.53
CA GLN A 124 2.96 5.72 12.81
C GLN A 124 2.60 4.82 13.99
N VAL A 125 1.39 4.25 14.02
CA VAL A 125 0.97 3.32 15.08
C VAL A 125 1.75 2.02 14.97
N ILE A 126 1.82 1.47 13.76
CA ILE A 126 2.56 0.24 13.46
C ILE A 126 4.05 0.41 13.79
N SER A 127 4.64 1.56 13.43
CA SER A 127 6.06 1.85 13.67
C SER A 127 6.40 1.87 15.16
N ARG A 128 5.57 2.51 16.00
CA ARG A 128 5.76 2.55 17.46
C ARG A 128 5.70 1.15 18.07
N GLN A 129 4.76 0.34 17.61
CA GLN A 129 4.61 -1.03 18.09
C GLN A 129 5.81 -1.91 17.70
N LEU A 130 6.27 -1.84 16.45
CA LEU A 130 7.42 -2.61 15.97
C LEU A 130 8.70 -2.21 16.70
N LYS A 131 8.88 -0.91 17.00
CA LYS A 131 9.97 -0.43 17.85
C LYS A 131 9.91 -1.04 19.25
N ALA A 132 8.75 -1.03 19.90
CA ALA A 132 8.60 -1.53 21.26
C ALA A 132 8.85 -3.04 21.40
N ARG A 133 8.48 -3.84 20.39
CA ARG A 133 8.54 -5.32 20.46
C ARG A 133 9.78 -5.93 19.84
N HIS A 134 10.26 -5.34 18.75
CA HIS A 134 11.32 -5.90 17.91
C HIS A 134 12.53 -4.98 17.76
N ASN A 135 12.51 -3.80 18.41
CA ASN A 135 13.54 -2.75 18.29
C ASN A 135 13.80 -2.32 16.84
N LEU A 136 12.77 -2.37 15.99
CA LEU A 136 12.83 -1.92 14.60
C LEU A 136 12.59 -0.41 14.51
N THR A 137 13.29 0.26 13.61
CA THR A 137 13.23 1.72 13.40
C THR A 137 13.11 2.05 11.90
N PRO A 138 12.84 3.30 11.50
CA PRO A 138 12.81 3.67 10.09
C PRO A 138 14.10 3.31 9.32
N GLU A 139 15.25 3.32 9.99
CA GLU A 139 16.55 2.95 9.43
C GLU A 139 16.78 1.43 9.43
N CYS A 140 15.98 0.69 10.19
CA CYS A 140 16.12 -0.75 10.42
C CYS A 140 14.75 -1.42 10.42
N GLY A 141 14.17 -1.59 9.23
CA GLY A 141 13.04 -2.48 9.00
C GLY A 141 11.66 -1.83 9.12
N VAL A 142 11.55 -0.50 9.16
CA VAL A 142 10.25 0.22 9.25
C VAL A 142 10.17 1.40 8.26
N ALA A 143 11.07 1.50 7.28
CA ALA A 143 11.08 2.56 6.29
C ALA A 143 9.73 2.68 5.56
N PHE A 144 9.10 1.55 5.22
CA PHE A 144 7.78 1.54 4.56
C PHE A 144 6.69 2.20 5.42
N PHE A 145 6.54 1.80 6.69
CA PHE A 145 5.53 2.40 7.58
C PHE A 145 5.88 3.82 8.02
N ASN A 146 7.13 4.24 7.80
CA ASN A 146 7.58 5.62 7.98
C ASN A 146 7.79 6.36 6.65
N SER A 147 7.12 5.96 5.56
CA SER A 147 7.33 6.48 4.19
C SER A 147 7.45 8.00 4.11
N TYR A 148 6.64 8.72 4.89
CA TYR A 148 6.59 10.18 4.89
C TYR A 148 6.94 10.80 6.24
N GLY A 149 7.28 10.01 7.27
CA GLY A 149 7.54 10.52 8.61
C GLY A 149 6.40 11.39 9.16
N ASP A 150 6.72 12.64 9.50
CA ASP A 150 5.76 13.65 9.96
C ASP A 150 4.92 14.27 8.83
N GLN A 151 5.27 14.04 7.56
CA GLN A 151 4.59 14.56 6.38
C GLN A 151 3.38 13.70 5.94
N VAL A 152 3.03 12.63 6.65
CA VAL A 152 1.89 11.76 6.28
C VAL A 152 0.59 12.57 6.13
N GLY A 153 0.26 13.43 7.11
CA GLY A 153 -0.92 14.28 7.06
C GLY A 153 -0.91 15.28 5.90
N PRO A 154 0.15 16.12 5.77
CA PRO A 154 0.32 17.02 4.63
C PRO A 154 0.24 16.34 3.26
N ARG A 155 0.92 15.20 3.06
CA ARG A 155 0.93 14.47 1.78
C ARG A 155 -0.43 13.86 1.45
N TRP A 156 -1.16 13.36 2.46
CA TRP A 156 -2.54 12.90 2.29
C TRP A 156 -3.49 14.04 1.91
N LYS A 157 -3.36 15.20 2.58
CA LYS A 157 -4.16 16.39 2.27
C LYS A 157 -3.90 16.90 0.85
N GLN A 158 -2.62 16.93 0.44
CA GLN A 158 -2.25 17.32 -0.93
C GLN A 158 -2.86 16.36 -1.95
N PHE A 159 -2.71 15.06 -1.75
CA PHE A 159 -3.25 14.03 -2.66
C PHE A 159 -4.78 14.11 -2.77
N THR A 160 -5.48 14.17 -1.63
CA THR A 160 -6.95 14.24 -1.63
C THR A 160 -7.48 15.56 -2.19
N GLY A 161 -6.73 16.65 -2.04
CA GLY A 161 -6.99 17.93 -2.71
C GLY A 161 -6.90 17.83 -4.24
N ALA A 162 -5.85 17.19 -4.77
CA ALA A 162 -5.70 16.92 -6.20
C ALA A 162 -6.85 16.07 -6.76
N VAL A 163 -7.22 14.98 -6.07
CA VAL A 163 -8.35 14.11 -6.45
C VAL A 163 -9.67 14.89 -6.46
N SER A 164 -9.89 15.76 -5.47
CA SER A 164 -11.10 16.58 -5.38
C SER A 164 -11.17 17.62 -6.51
N ALA A 165 -10.04 18.26 -6.84
CA ALA A 165 -9.95 19.19 -7.95
C ALA A 165 -10.22 18.49 -9.30
N TYR A 166 -9.61 17.32 -9.51
CA TYR A 166 -9.84 16.50 -10.71
C TYR A 166 -11.32 16.10 -10.86
N SER A 167 -11.95 15.58 -9.80
CA SER A 167 -13.37 15.20 -9.80
C SER A 167 -14.30 16.40 -10.03
N THR A 168 -13.96 17.59 -9.51
CA THR A 168 -14.75 18.80 -9.78
C THR A 168 -14.73 19.18 -11.26
N ALA A 169 -13.58 18.99 -11.93
CA ALA A 169 -13.45 19.25 -13.37
C ALA A 169 -14.03 18.12 -14.23
N HIS A 170 -14.05 16.88 -13.73
CA HIS A 170 -14.41 15.67 -14.46
C HIS A 170 -15.29 14.71 -13.64
N PRO A 171 -16.51 15.12 -13.22
CA PRO A 171 -17.35 14.30 -12.35
C PRO A 171 -17.78 12.98 -12.99
N GLU A 172 -17.80 12.89 -14.33
CA GLU A 172 -18.07 11.67 -15.10
C GLU A 172 -17.03 10.55 -14.87
N HIS A 173 -15.88 10.88 -14.26
CA HIS A 173 -14.82 9.92 -13.98
C HIS A 173 -14.87 9.31 -12.58
N ASP A 174 -15.74 9.79 -11.69
CA ASP A 174 -15.80 9.36 -10.29
C ASP A 174 -16.00 7.84 -10.14
N ASP A 175 -16.85 7.25 -10.98
CA ASP A 175 -17.15 5.81 -10.92
C ASP A 175 -15.92 4.96 -11.26
N GLN A 176 -15.10 5.40 -12.23
CA GLN A 176 -13.85 4.71 -12.57
C GLN A 176 -12.85 4.78 -11.43
N LEU A 177 -12.78 5.92 -10.76
CA LEU A 177 -11.88 6.16 -9.64
C LEU A 177 -12.25 5.27 -8.44
N VAL A 178 -13.53 5.25 -8.07
CA VAL A 178 -14.03 4.41 -6.97
C VAL A 178 -13.88 2.93 -7.30
N ALA A 179 -14.24 2.51 -8.52
CA ALA A 179 -14.09 1.12 -8.95
C ALA A 179 -12.64 0.64 -8.94
N ALA A 180 -11.68 1.48 -9.34
CA ALA A 180 -10.27 1.14 -9.29
C ALA A 180 -9.73 1.04 -7.85
N ALA A 181 -10.19 1.92 -6.95
CA ALA A 181 -9.84 1.81 -5.53
C ALA A 181 -10.37 0.50 -4.91
N ALA A 182 -11.65 0.17 -5.16
CA ALA A 182 -12.24 -1.10 -4.74
C ALA A 182 -11.46 -2.31 -5.28
N GLN A 183 -11.20 -2.34 -6.59
CA GLN A 183 -10.42 -3.42 -7.20
C GLN A 183 -9.01 -3.52 -6.63
N THR A 184 -8.37 -2.40 -6.27
CA THR A 184 -7.03 -2.42 -5.67
C THR A 184 -7.06 -3.08 -4.29
N PHE A 185 -8.07 -2.79 -3.46
CA PHE A 185 -8.26 -3.50 -2.20
C PHE A 185 -8.49 -5.00 -2.42
N ASP A 186 -9.36 -5.38 -3.35
CA ASP A 186 -9.66 -6.80 -3.64
C ASP A 186 -8.43 -7.56 -4.13
N CYS A 187 -7.70 -7.01 -5.10
CA CYS A 187 -6.44 -7.58 -5.59
C CYS A 187 -5.42 -7.73 -4.46
N PHE A 188 -5.30 -6.72 -3.58
CA PHE A 188 -4.35 -6.79 -2.48
C PHE A 188 -4.78 -7.82 -1.42
N ALA A 189 -6.07 -7.88 -1.10
CA ALA A 189 -6.65 -8.85 -0.18
C ALA A 189 -6.42 -10.29 -0.68
N ASN A 190 -6.76 -10.58 -1.95
CA ASN A 190 -6.52 -11.87 -2.59
C ASN A 190 -5.03 -12.22 -2.64
N TRP A 191 -4.17 -11.23 -2.87
CA TRP A 191 -2.73 -11.44 -2.82
C TRP A 191 -2.22 -11.77 -1.42
N LEU A 192 -2.79 -11.18 -0.38
CA LEU A 192 -2.44 -11.51 1.01
C LEU A 192 -3.07 -12.84 1.47
N MET A 193 -4.18 -13.26 0.87
CA MET A 193 -5.01 -14.42 1.25
C MET A 193 -5.20 -15.36 0.04
N PRO A 194 -4.27 -16.29 -0.24
CA PRO A 194 -4.02 -17.42 0.65
C PRO A 194 -2.57 -17.50 1.12
N LEU A 195 -2.37 -17.73 2.42
CA LEU A 195 -1.10 -18.15 2.98
C LEU A 195 -1.18 -19.66 3.25
N PRO A 196 -0.35 -20.51 2.63
CA PRO A 196 0.04 -21.71 3.34
C PRO A 196 0.78 -21.25 4.59
N LEU A 197 0.16 -21.41 5.76
CA LEU A 197 0.86 -21.37 7.04
C LEU A 197 1.74 -22.63 7.13
N HIS A 198 2.78 -22.72 6.30
CA HIS A 198 3.83 -23.71 6.48
C HIS A 198 5.13 -23.04 6.89
N PRO A 199 5.65 -23.33 8.09
CA PRO A 199 7.07 -23.17 8.38
C PRO A 199 7.84 -24.30 7.66
N ALA A 200 9.00 -23.98 7.09
CA ALA A 200 9.82 -24.78 6.16
C ALA A 200 9.31 -24.68 4.71
N SER A 201 10.08 -24.17 3.74
CA SER A 201 11.48 -24.51 3.47
C SER A 201 12.24 -23.31 2.88
N LEU A 202 13.27 -22.88 3.60
CA LEU A 202 14.50 -22.38 2.99
C LEU A 202 15.55 -23.43 3.36
N VAL A 203 15.75 -24.39 2.45
CA VAL A 203 17.00 -25.15 2.35
C VAL A 203 17.84 -24.42 1.31
#